data_AF-A0A533XMX9-F1
#
_entry.id   AF-A0A533XMX9-F1
#
_cell.length_a   1.000
_cell.length_b   1.000
_cell.length_c   1.000
_cell.angle_alpha   90.00
_cell.angle_beta   90.00
_cell.angle_gamma   90.00
#
_symmetry.space_group_name_H-M   'P 1'
#
loop_
_entity.id
_entity.type
_entity.pdbx_description
1 polymer ?
#
loop_
_entity_poly.entity_id
_entity_poly.type
_entity_poly.pdbx_seq_one_letter_code
_entity_poly.pdbx_strand_id
1 'polypeptide(L)'
;MKRVIGLVTALGLSACTLVTTPPQEFVAKHDQAALAIWYEKEAANLRQKARDMEIMIEEYRKDRERGRTLMLHPPKADFVQECRNLASMYTDAARQAENLAKSHREMIQ
;
A
#
# COMPACT_ATOMS: atom_id res chain seq x y z
N MET A 1 -31.71 -20.26 16.30
CA MET A 1 -30.33 -19.71 16.34
C MET A 1 -29.52 -20.29 15.19
N LYS A 2 -29.03 -19.45 14.27
CA LYS A 2 -27.71 -19.52 13.61
C LYS A 2 -27.65 -18.36 12.60
N ARG A 3 -26.92 -17.31 12.97
CA ARG A 3 -26.67 -16.13 12.15
C ARG A 3 -25.73 -16.52 11.02
N VAL A 4 -26.17 -16.44 9.77
CA VAL A 4 -25.27 -16.45 8.61
C VAL A 4 -24.73 -15.04 8.50
N ILE A 5 -23.56 -14.80 9.10
CA ILE A 5 -22.76 -13.60 8.83
C ILE A 5 -22.13 -13.84 7.47
N GLY A 6 -22.79 -13.33 6.43
CA GLY A 6 -22.26 -13.30 5.07
C GLY A 6 -21.01 -12.42 5.06
N LEU A 7 -19.87 -13.07 4.90
CA LEU A 7 -18.54 -12.49 4.77
C LEU A 7 -18.55 -11.43 3.65
N VAL A 8 -18.49 -10.15 4.04
CA VAL A 8 -18.35 -9.05 3.08
C VAL A 8 -16.99 -9.19 2.42
N THR A 9 -17.01 -9.51 1.12
CA THR A 9 -15.88 -9.44 0.20
C THR A 9 -15.37 -8.00 0.11
N ALA A 10 -14.51 -7.61 1.05
CA ALA A 10 -13.82 -6.33 1.09
C ALA A 10 -12.43 -6.46 0.43
N LEU A 11 -12.39 -6.71 -0.88
CA LEU A 11 -11.15 -6.58 -1.66
C LEU A 11 -11.11 -5.28 -2.49
N GLY A 12 -12.20 -4.52 -2.52
CA GLY A 12 -12.30 -3.25 -3.27
C GLY A 12 -12.05 -1.97 -2.46
N LEU A 13 -11.86 -2.05 -1.13
CA LEU A 13 -11.73 -0.90 -0.22
C LEU A 13 -10.37 -0.84 0.51
N SER A 14 -9.40 -1.67 0.16
CA SER A 14 -8.21 -1.95 0.98
C SER A 14 -6.98 -1.09 0.68
N ALA A 15 -7.01 -0.24 -0.34
CA ALA A 15 -5.82 0.56 -0.68
C ALA A 15 -5.66 1.79 0.23
N CYS A 16 -6.75 2.40 0.74
CA CYS A 16 -6.65 3.47 1.74
C CYS A 16 -5.96 2.99 3.02
N THR A 17 -6.16 1.74 3.44
CA THR A 17 -5.57 1.22 4.68
C THR A 17 -4.05 1.07 4.63
N LEU A 18 -3.45 1.17 3.44
CA LEU A 18 -2.01 1.12 3.26
C LEU A 18 -1.35 2.50 3.32
N VAL A 19 -2.11 3.57 3.08
CA VAL A 19 -1.63 4.94 3.25
C VAL A 19 -1.59 5.21 4.75
N THR A 20 -0.41 5.51 5.28
CA THR A 20 -0.27 5.80 6.71
C THR A 20 -0.92 7.14 7.08
N THR A 21 -1.06 7.41 8.37
CA THR A 21 -1.59 8.70 8.84
C THR A 21 -0.47 9.74 8.89
N PRO A 22 -0.68 10.97 8.38
CA PRO A 22 0.31 12.04 8.50
C PRO A 22 0.57 12.42 9.97
N PRO A 23 1.71 13.05 10.28
CA PRO A 23 1.98 13.62 11.59
C PRO A 23 0.82 14.52 12.07
N GLN A 24 0.35 14.25 13.28
CA GLN A 24 -0.79 14.95 13.88
C GLN A 24 -0.56 16.47 13.96
N GLU A 25 0.70 16.90 14.10
CA GLU A 25 1.08 18.30 14.10
C GLU A 25 0.73 19.04 12.80
N PHE A 26 0.84 18.40 11.63
CA PHE A 26 0.49 19.03 10.36
C PHE A 26 -1.02 19.21 10.24
N VAL A 27 -1.77 18.21 10.72
CA VAL A 27 -3.24 18.25 10.76
C VAL A 27 -3.72 19.33 11.73
N ALA A 28 -3.20 19.34 12.96
CA ALA A 28 -3.61 20.28 14.01
C ALA A 28 -3.30 21.74 13.65
N LYS A 29 -2.23 21.99 12.88
CA LYS A 29 -1.86 23.33 12.40
C LYS A 29 -2.53 23.70 11.07
N HIS A 30 -3.34 22.81 10.49
CA HIS A 30 -3.86 22.94 9.14
C HIS A 30 -2.76 23.27 8.10
N ASP A 31 -1.57 22.72 8.29
CA ASP A 31 -0.40 22.99 7.45
C ASP A 31 -0.52 22.20 6.14
N GLN A 32 -1.21 22.79 5.17
CA GLN A 32 -1.47 22.16 3.87
C GLN A 32 -0.18 21.92 3.08
N ALA A 33 0.84 22.76 3.25
CA ALA A 33 2.13 22.59 2.59
C ALA A 33 2.87 21.36 3.16
N ALA A 34 2.90 21.22 4.48
CA ALA A 34 3.50 20.04 5.12
C ALA A 34 2.74 18.76 4.80
N LEU A 35 1.39 18.81 4.75
CA LEU A 35 0.56 17.66 4.35
C LEU A 35 0.83 17.24 2.91
N ALA A 36 0.95 18.19 1.97
CA ALA A 36 1.28 17.88 0.58
C ALA A 36 2.63 17.15 0.46
N ILE A 37 3.69 17.70 1.05
CA ILE A 37 5.04 17.12 1.05
C ILE A 37 5.03 15.73 1.68
N TRP A 38 4.28 15.56 2.78
CA TRP A 38 4.19 14.28 3.46
C TRP A 38 3.56 13.20 2.57
N TYR A 39 2.42 13.50 1.94
CA TYR A 39 1.74 12.56 1.05
C TYR A 39 2.55 12.24 -0.22
N GLU A 40 3.35 13.17 -0.74
CA GLU A 40 4.30 12.89 -1.84
C GLU A 40 5.35 11.87 -1.42
N LYS A 41 5.91 12.03 -0.23
CA LYS A 41 6.89 11.09 0.32
C LYS A 41 6.26 9.71 0.52
N GLU A 42 5.03 9.66 1.04
CA GLU A 42 4.32 8.41 1.23
C GLU A 42 3.99 7.72 -0.10
N ALA A 43 3.60 8.48 -1.13
CA ALA A 43 3.42 7.94 -2.48
C ALA A 43 4.71 7.32 -3.03
N ALA A 44 5.86 7.98 -2.84
CA ALA A 44 7.16 7.46 -3.26
C ALA A 44 7.54 6.17 -2.51
N ASN A 45 7.29 6.12 -1.20
CA ASN A 45 7.49 4.94 -0.36
C ASN A 45 6.62 3.76 -0.82
N LEU A 46 5.33 3.99 -1.06
CA LEU A 46 4.40 2.97 -1.54
C LEU A 46 4.80 2.42 -2.92
N ARG A 47 5.30 3.27 -3.83
CA ARG A 47 5.87 2.80 -5.09
C ARG A 47 7.11 1.94 -4.92
N GLN A 48 7.97 2.26 -3.96
CA GLN A 48 9.11 1.42 -3.66
C GLN A 48 8.64 0.05 -3.17
N LYS A 49 7.65 -0.01 -2.26
CA LYS A 49 7.07 -1.28 -1.82
C LYS A 49 6.47 -2.08 -2.96
N ALA A 50 5.81 -1.43 -3.92
CA ALA A 50 5.30 -2.11 -5.12
C ALA A 50 6.44 -2.75 -5.95
N ARG A 51 7.54 -2.02 -6.18
CA ARG A 51 8.74 -2.53 -6.87
C ARG A 51 9.39 -3.68 -6.10
N ASP A 52 9.43 -3.60 -4.78
CA ASP A 52 10.00 -4.66 -3.95
C ASP A 52 9.21 -5.97 -4.14
N MET A 53 7.89 -5.90 -4.29
CA MET A 53 7.06 -7.08 -4.58
C MET A 53 7.38 -7.68 -5.97
N GLU A 54 7.64 -6.84 -6.96
CA GLU A 54 8.06 -7.30 -8.30
C GLU A 54 9.44 -7.99 -8.25
N ILE A 55 10.38 -7.42 -7.50
CA ILE A 55 11.70 -8.02 -7.27
C ILE A 55 11.56 -9.38 -6.58
N MET A 56 10.70 -9.50 -5.57
CA MET A 56 10.47 -10.79 -4.89
C MET A 56 9.89 -11.85 -5.83
N ILE A 57 9.00 -11.49 -6.76
CA ILE A 57 8.50 -12.41 -7.78
C ILE A 57 9.64 -12.93 -8.65
N GLU A 58 10.52 -12.04 -9.12
CA GLU A 58 11.64 -12.42 -9.97
C GLU A 58 12.66 -13.28 -9.25
N GLU A 59 13.00 -12.97 -8.00
CA GLU A 59 13.91 -13.80 -7.20
C GLU A 59 13.29 -15.18 -6.90
N TYR A 60 12.00 -15.25 -6.59
CA TYR A 60 11.29 -16.52 -6.39
C TYR A 60 11.25 -17.39 -7.65
N ARG A 61 11.13 -16.77 -8.83
CA ARG A 61 11.16 -17.47 -10.12
C ARG A 61 12.53 -18.06 -10.45
N LYS A 62 13.61 -17.36 -10.10
CA LYS A 62 14.99 -17.82 -10.29
C LYS A 62 15.34 -18.97 -9.35
N ASP A 63 14.92 -18.87 -8.08
CA ASP A 63 15.19 -19.86 -7.05
C ASP A 63 14.02 -19.92 -6.05
N ARG A 64 13.23 -20.99 -6.13
CA ARG A 64 12.06 -21.19 -5.27
C ARG A 64 12.43 -21.42 -3.80
N GLU A 65 13.61 -21.95 -3.50
CA GLU A 65 14.05 -22.17 -2.11
C GLU A 65 14.49 -20.85 -1.48
N ARG A 66 15.26 -20.04 -2.23
CA ARG A 66 15.62 -18.68 -1.81
C ARG A 66 14.40 -17.76 -1.72
N GLY A 67 13.44 -17.92 -2.63
CA GLY A 67 12.18 -17.20 -2.56
C GLY A 67 11.36 -17.60 -1.33
N ARG A 68 11.41 -18.87 -0.90
CA ARG A 68 10.76 -19.35 0.34
C ARG A 68 11.42 -18.80 1.60
N THR A 69 12.74 -18.65 1.66
CA THR A 69 13.41 -18.08 2.86
C THR A 69 13.14 -16.60 3.06
N LEU A 70 12.77 -15.88 2.00
CA LEU A 70 12.32 -14.48 2.08
C LEU A 70 10.87 -14.35 2.56
N MET A 71 10.12 -15.46 2.68
CA MET A 71 8.73 -15.44 3.16
C MET A 71 8.70 -15.40 4.69
N LEU A 72 7.88 -14.52 5.25
CA LEU A 72 7.63 -14.44 6.69
C LEU A 72 6.76 -15.60 7.21
N HIS A 73 6.01 -16.30 6.34
CA HIS A 73 5.08 -17.37 6.70
C HIS A 73 5.07 -18.50 5.65
N PRO A 74 4.75 -19.75 6.05
CA PRO A 74 4.59 -20.86 5.10
C PRO A 74 3.50 -20.54 4.07
N PRO A 75 3.66 -20.97 2.80
CA PRO A 75 2.80 -20.53 1.72
C PRO A 75 1.38 -21.02 1.95
N LYS A 76 0.45 -20.09 2.24
CA LYS A 76 -0.99 -20.37 2.31
C LYS A 76 -1.71 -20.08 0.98
N ALA A 77 -1.00 -19.60 -0.04
CA ALA A 77 -1.50 -19.45 -1.41
C ALA A 77 -0.34 -19.45 -2.43
N ASP A 78 -0.66 -19.21 -3.70
CA ASP A 78 0.32 -18.93 -4.76
C ASP A 78 1.05 -17.61 -4.43
N PHE A 79 2.30 -17.73 -3.96
CA PHE A 79 3.16 -16.61 -3.57
C PHE A 79 3.29 -15.56 -4.67
N VAL A 80 3.40 -15.99 -5.94
CA VAL A 80 3.52 -15.06 -7.06
C VAL A 80 2.24 -14.23 -7.17
N GLN A 81 1.08 -14.85 -6.97
CA GLN A 81 -0.20 -14.15 -6.98
C GLN A 81 -0.33 -13.20 -5.77
N GLU A 82 0.11 -13.62 -4.57
CA GLU A 82 0.11 -12.75 -3.39
C GLU A 82 0.97 -11.50 -3.59
N CYS A 83 2.19 -11.65 -4.10
CA CYS A 83 3.06 -10.51 -4.42
C CYS A 83 2.45 -9.60 -5.49
N ARG A 84 1.79 -10.15 -6.51
CA ARG A 84 1.07 -9.34 -7.52
C ARG A 84 -0.05 -8.54 -6.90
N ASN A 85 -0.83 -9.15 -6.01
CA ASN A 85 -1.90 -8.46 -5.31
C ASN A 85 -1.34 -7.32 -4.45
N LEU A 86 -0.28 -7.56 -3.69
CA LEU A 86 0.40 -6.53 -2.90
C LEU A 86 0.98 -5.40 -3.77
N ALA A 87 1.63 -5.73 -4.89
CA ALA A 87 2.15 -4.74 -5.82
C ALA A 87 1.05 -3.83 -6.38
N SER A 88 -0.11 -4.42 -6.73
CA SER A 88 -1.29 -3.66 -7.17
C SER A 88 -1.82 -2.76 -6.06
N MET A 89 -1.99 -3.29 -4.84
CA MET A 89 -2.49 -2.52 -3.70
C MET A 89 -1.57 -1.35 -3.35
N TYR A 90 -0.24 -1.55 -3.36
CA TYR A 90 0.72 -0.48 -3.13
C TYR A 90 0.71 0.57 -4.24
N THR A 91 0.57 0.16 -5.49
CA THR A 91 0.40 1.07 -6.64
C THR A 91 -0.85 1.94 -6.48
N ASP A 92 -1.98 1.34 -6.11
CA ASP A 92 -3.24 2.06 -5.92
C ASP A 92 -3.21 2.97 -4.69
N ALA A 93 -2.53 2.56 -3.61
CA ALA A 93 -2.30 3.39 -2.44
C ALA A 93 -1.39 4.58 -2.76
N ALA A 94 -0.33 4.37 -3.55
CA ALA A 94 0.54 5.45 -4.01
C ALA A 94 -0.24 6.49 -4.80
N ARG A 95 -1.11 6.07 -5.73
CA ARG A 95 -1.98 6.97 -6.50
C ARG A 95 -2.91 7.79 -5.59
N GLN A 96 -3.45 7.18 -4.54
CA GLN A 96 -4.28 7.89 -3.57
C GLN A 96 -3.50 8.91 -2.76
N ALA A 97 -2.30 8.56 -2.29
CA ALA A 97 -1.41 9.50 -1.62
C ALA A 97 -1.06 10.69 -2.54
N GLU A 98 -0.81 10.47 -3.83
CA GLU A 98 -0.59 11.58 -4.77
C GLU A 98 -1.81 12.48 -4.96
N ASN A 99 -3.00 11.89 -5.03
CA ASN A 99 -4.24 12.67 -5.13
C ASN A 99 -4.44 13.53 -3.87
N LEU A 100 -4.12 12.99 -2.69
CA LEU A 100 -4.15 13.75 -1.43
C LEU A 100 -3.12 14.87 -1.43
N ALA A 101 -1.88 14.60 -1.86
CA ALA A 101 -0.86 15.63 -2.01
C ALA A 101 -1.31 16.76 -2.96
N LYS A 102 -1.89 16.40 -4.11
CA LYS A 102 -2.43 17.37 -5.07
C LYS A 102 -3.54 18.21 -4.43
N SER A 103 -4.51 17.58 -3.77
CA SER A 103 -5.61 18.29 -3.09
C SER A 103 -5.10 19.27 -2.03
N HIS A 104 -4.08 18.88 -1.25
CA HIS A 104 -3.46 19.77 -0.28
C HIS A 104 -2.75 20.97 -0.93
N ARG A 105 -2.07 20.78 -2.07
CA ARG A 105 -1.48 21.91 -2.81
C ARG A 105 -2.52 22.86 -3.37
N GLU A 106 -3.64 22.35 -3.87
CA GLU A 106 -4.73 23.16 -4.41
C GLU A 106 -5.38 24.05 -3.34
N MET A 107 -5.32 23.68 -2.06
CA MET A 107 -5.82 24.51 -0.95
C MET A 107 -4.88 25.64 -0.52
N ILE A 108 -3.65 25.70 -1.05
CA ILE A 108 -2.68 26.77 -0.78
C ILE A 108 -2.84 27.93 -1.79
N GLN A 109 -3.42 27.64 -2.95
CA GLN A 109 -3.64 28.61 -4.05
C GLN A 109 -4.84 29.50 -3.77
#